data_AF-A0AAE8J0Y4-F1
#
_entry.id   AF-A0AAE8J0Y4-F1
#
_cell.length_a   1.000
_cell.length_b   1.000
_cell.length_c   1.000
_cell.angle_alpha   90.00
_cell.angle_beta   90.00
_cell.angle_gamma   90.00
#
_symmetry.space_group_name_H-M   'P 1'
#
loop_
_entity.id
_entity.type
_entity.pdbx_description
1 polymer ?
#
loop_
_entity_poly.entity_id
_entity_poly.type
_entity_poly.pdbx_seq_one_letter_code
_entity_poly.pdbx_strand_id
1 'polypeptide(L)' 'MQTASKPRETTAPIMLRGGRVTGSFKTELMDAANRAGMSANEFVMRAAAEKLQASGRTFSGLFWPGDLKEGTQ' A
#
# COMPACT_ATOMS: atom_id res chain seq x y z
N MET A 1 -9.12 -1.04 36.81
CA MET A 1 -9.19 -0.24 35.58
C MET A 1 -8.54 -1.06 34.47
N GLN A 2 -9.32 -1.72 33.61
CA GLN A 2 -8.79 -2.53 32.52
C GLN A 2 -8.62 -1.63 31.28
N THR A 3 -7.38 -1.33 30.92
CA THR A 3 -7.07 -0.69 29.64
C THR A 3 -7.33 -1.70 28.53
N ALA A 4 -8.42 -1.52 27.78
CA ALA A 4 -8.69 -2.34 26.60
C ALA A 4 -7.54 -2.18 25.60
N SER A 5 -6.69 -3.21 25.50
CA SER A 5 -5.63 -3.29 24.50
C SER A 5 -6.27 -3.29 23.11
N LYS A 6 -5.99 -2.25 22.30
CA LYS A 6 -6.43 -2.18 20.90
C LYS A 6 -6.08 -3.50 20.19
N PRO A 7 -6.98 -4.09 19.40
CA PRO A 7 -6.65 -5.28 18.62
C PRO A 7 -5.40 -5.01 17.80
N ARG A 8 -4.37 -5.87 17.93
CA ARG A 8 -3.18 -5.81 17.08
C ARG A 8 -3.64 -6.09 15.65
N GLU A 9 -3.40 -5.13 14.77
CA GLU A 9 -3.68 -5.28 13.35
C GLU A 9 -2.89 -6.47 12.79
N THR A 10 -3.56 -7.36 12.08
CA THR A 10 -2.93 -8.58 11.55
C THR A 10 -2.54 -8.33 10.10
N THR A 11 -1.24 -8.45 9.80
CA THR A 11 -0.73 -8.37 8.42
C THR A 11 -1.05 -9.66 7.67
N ALA A 12 -1.53 -9.55 6.43
CA ALA A 12 -1.79 -10.70 5.57
C ALA A 12 -1.04 -10.54 4.23
N PRO A 13 -0.39 -11.59 3.71
CA PRO A 13 0.26 -11.53 2.41
C PRO A 13 -0.79 -11.48 1.29
N ILE A 14 -0.54 -10.65 0.27
CA ILE A 14 -1.30 -10.68 -0.98
C ILE A 14 -0.41 -11.18 -2.12
N MET A 15 -0.89 -12.18 -2.85
CA MET A 15 -0.31 -12.57 -4.14
C MET A 15 -1.20 -12.04 -5.25
N LEU A 16 -0.70 -11.11 -6.05
CA LEU A 16 -1.38 -10.67 -7.27
C LEU A 16 -1.26 -11.76 -8.35
N ARG A 17 -2.12 -12.77 -8.28
CA ARG A 17 -2.14 -13.86 -9.26
C ARG A 17 -2.73 -13.36 -10.59
N GLY A 18 -2.02 -13.60 -11.70
CA GLY A 18 -2.52 -13.34 -13.06
C GLY A 18 -2.14 -12.00 -13.69
N GLY A 19 -1.30 -11.18 -13.05
CA GLY A 19 -0.84 -9.90 -13.60
C GLY A 19 0.12 -10.07 -14.78
N ARG A 20 -0.39 -10.10 -16.01
CA ARG A 20 0.41 -9.90 -17.22
C ARG A 20 0.19 -8.48 -17.72
N VAL A 21 1.25 -7.68 -17.67
CA VAL A 21 1.25 -6.28 -18.12
C VAL A 21 2.04 -6.14 -19.41
N THR A 22 1.86 -5.03 -20.12
CA THR A 22 2.71 -4.71 -21.27
C THR A 22 4.16 -4.49 -20.83
N GLY A 23 5.11 -4.77 -21.74
CA GLY A 23 6.53 -4.60 -21.44
C GLY A 23 6.90 -3.16 -21.08
N SER A 24 6.33 -2.17 -21.78
CA SER A 24 6.53 -0.75 -21.48
C SER A 24 6.04 -0.37 -20.09
N PHE A 25 4.85 -0.83 -19.70
CA PHE A 25 4.33 -0.60 -18.36
C PHE A 25 5.24 -1.21 -17.30
N LYS A 26 5.74 -2.43 -17.52
CA LYS A 26 6.70 -3.07 -16.60
C LYS A 26 7.95 -2.21 -16.42
N THR A 27 8.50 -1.66 -17.49
CA THR A 27 9.69 -0.78 -17.42
C THR A 27 9.41 0.47 -16.62
N GLU A 28 8.34 1.20 -16.93
CA GLU A 28 7.97 2.43 -16.23
C GLU A 28 7.64 2.17 -14.75
N LEU A 29 6.95 1.07 -14.44
CA LEU A 29 6.64 0.68 -13.07
C LEU A 29 7.92 0.42 -12.27
N MET A 30 8.88 -0.31 -12.84
CA MET A 30 10.14 -0.62 -12.18
C MET A 30 10.99 0.64 -11.99
N ASP A 31 11.04 1.52 -12.99
CA ASP A 31 11.76 2.79 -12.88
C ASP A 31 11.14 3.70 -11.81
N ALA A 32 9.82 3.85 -11.79
CA ALA A 32 9.11 4.63 -10.78
C ALA A 32 9.31 4.07 -9.37
N ALA A 33 9.22 2.73 -9.20
CA ALA A 33 9.48 2.06 -7.94
C ALA A 33 10.92 2.30 -7.45
N ASN A 34 11.92 2.15 -8.34
CA ASN A 34 13.32 2.40 -8.03
C ASN A 34 13.57 3.85 -7.60
N ARG A 35 12.99 4.83 -8.31
CA ARG A 35 13.11 6.26 -7.94
C ARG A 35 12.47 6.57 -6.59
N ALA A 36 11.40 5.87 -6.24
CA ALA A 36 10.75 5.98 -4.93
C ALA A 36 11.49 5.22 -3.82
N GLY A 37 12.56 4.47 -4.14
CA GLY A 37 13.27 3.62 -3.18
C GLY A 37 12.43 2.44 -2.66
N MET A 38 11.47 1.96 -3.46
CA MET A 38 10.50 0.92 -3.09
C MET A 38 10.65 -0.30 -4.00
N SER A 39 10.29 -1.49 -3.51
CA SER A 39 10.04 -2.61 -4.41
C SER A 39 8.78 -2.36 -5.25
N ALA A 40 8.69 -2.98 -6.42
CA ALA A 40 7.50 -2.88 -7.27
C ALA A 40 6.20 -3.30 -6.54
N ASN A 41 6.30 -4.28 -5.63
CA ASN A 41 5.18 -4.72 -4.83
C ASN A 41 4.71 -3.62 -3.86
N GLU A 42 5.65 -2.97 -3.16
CA GLU A 42 5.35 -1.87 -2.26
C GLU A 42 4.77 -0.67 -3.01
N PHE A 43 5.35 -0.34 -4.16
CA PHE A 43 4.88 0.75 -5.00
C PHE A 43 3.42 0.53 -5.46
N VAL A 44 3.10 -0.68 -5.94
CA VAL A 44 1.72 -1.02 -6.36
C VAL A 44 0.76 -0.99 -5.18
N MET A 45 1.16 -1.49 -4.02
CA MET A 45 0.35 -1.44 -2.80
C MET A 45 0.08 0.00 -2.36
N ARG A 46 1.07 0.89 -2.44
CA ARG A 46 0.92 2.32 -2.12
C ARG A 46 -0.05 3.01 -3.08
N ALA A 47 0.13 2.81 -4.39
CA ALA A 47 -0.77 3.35 -5.39
C ALA A 47 -2.21 2.83 -5.24
N ALA A 48 -2.37 1.55 -4.90
CA ALA A 48 -3.68 0.97 -4.61
C ALA A 48 -4.32 1.60 -3.37
N ALA A 49 -3.56 1.79 -2.29
CA ALA A 49 -4.02 2.41 -1.07
C ALA A 49 -4.52 3.85 -1.30
N GLU A 50 -3.74 4.66 -2.01
CA GLU A 50 -4.11 6.04 -2.38
C GLU A 50 -5.42 6.06 -3.17
N LYS A 51 -5.55 5.17 -4.16
CA LYS A 51 -6.78 5.03 -4.96
C LYS A 51 -7.98 4.61 -4.11
N LEU A 52 -7.80 3.70 -3.15
CA LEU A 52 -8.86 3.26 -2.25
C LEU A 52 -9.29 4.38 -1.30
N GLN A 53 -8.34 5.16 -0.76
CA GLN A 53 -8.64 6.34 0.07
C GLN A 53 -9.41 7.40 -0.73
N ALA A 54 -8.97 7.71 -1.95
CA ALA A 54 -9.68 8.63 -2.84
C ALA A 54 -11.11 8.16 -3.17
N SER A 55 -11.36 6.84 -3.14
CA SER A 55 -12.71 6.26 -3.28
C SER A 55 -13.55 6.25 -2.00
N GLY A 56 -13.05 6.84 -0.90
CA GLY A 56 -13.75 6.94 0.39
C GLY A 56 -13.60 5.72 1.30
N ARG A 57 -12.69 4.78 0.98
CA ARG A 57 -12.44 3.61 1.84
C ARG A 57 -11.50 3.98 2.97
N THR A 58 -11.78 3.43 4.15
CA THR A 58 -10.98 3.64 5.36
C THR A 58 -10.35 2.34 5.82
N PHE A 59 -9.08 2.43 6.23
CA PHE A 59 -8.30 1.33 6.77
C PHE A 59 -7.19 1.91 7.64
N SER A 60 -6.68 1.12 8.58
CA SER A 60 -5.78 1.59 9.65
C SER A 60 -4.37 1.94 9.17
N GLY A 61 -3.93 1.34 8.06
CA GLY A 61 -2.66 1.58 7.37
C GLY A 61 -2.46 0.58 6.23
N LEU A 62 -1.41 0.74 5.43
CA LEU A 62 -1.05 -0.17 4.34
C LEU A 62 -0.14 -1.31 4.80
N PHE A 63 1.02 -0.96 5.35
CA PHE A 63 2.02 -1.91 5.86
C PHE A 63 2.01 -1.99 7.38
N TRP A 64 1.79 -0.85 8.04
CA TRP A 64 1.61 -0.75 9.49
C TRP A 64 0.57 0.33 9.80
N PRO A 65 -0.14 0.24 10.94
CA PRO A 65 -1.13 1.24 11.30
C PRO A 65 -0.54 2.66 11.30
N GLY A 66 -1.16 3.57 10.54
CA GLY A 66 -0.82 4.98 10.46
C GLY A 66 0.21 5.38 9.40
N ASP A 67 0.77 4.44 8.63
CA ASP A 67 1.78 4.70 7.59
C ASP A 67 1.31 5.50 6.36
N LEU A 68 -0.01 5.65 6.20
CA LEU A 68 -0.66 6.44 5.17
C LEU A 68 -1.14 7.80 5.69
N LYS A 69 -0.90 8.13 6.96
CA LYS A 69 -1.23 9.43 7.53
C LYS A 69 -0.12 10.44 7.24
N GLU A 70 0.08 10.78 5.97
CA GLU A 70 0.74 12.03 5.59
C GLU A 70 -0.12 12.72 4.53
N GLY A 71 -0.86 13.73 5.00
CA GLY A 71 -1.86 14.46 4.22
C GLY A 71 -2.74 15.34 5.10
N THR A 72 -2.18 16.00 6.10
CA THR A 72 -2.75 17.20 6.72
C THR A 72 -1.61 18.17 6.92
N GLN A 73 -1.25 18.85 5.84
CA GLN A 73 -0.65 20.18 5.87
C GLN A 73 -1.39 21.03 4.85
#